data_AF-A0AB74H6Z8-F1
#
_entry.id   AF-A0AB74H6Z8-F1
#
_cell.length_a   1.000
_cell.length_b   1.000
_cell.length_c   1.000
_cell.angle_alpha   90.00
_cell.angle_beta   90.00
_cell.angle_gamma   90.00
#
_symmetry.space_group_name_H-M   'P 1'
#
loop_
_entity.id
_entity.type
_entity.pdbx_description
1 polymer ?
#
loop_
_entity_poly.entity_id
_entity_poly.type
_entity_poly.pdbx_seq_one_letter_code
_entity_poly.pdbx_strand_id
1 'polypeptide(L)'
;MIVSPPGSGKSVVISDIAKSATQKNGYVLFLVHRKELIDQITNSFKFHGIDMNKVDLMTVGKAKNRLDKLTKPTLIITDEGHHGKASTYQMIYEYFSDVPRIGFTATPWRLSGDGFTDTYDVMVLGKTVEWLINNNKLAPYDYYSVLSIDTAKLKVQNGDYSNKSIDESFGKKIFGDVVQEYIKKANGQKAILYAHSVEASQAFAKEFQSMGINAIHADAKTPKAKRDKSMKDFRDGKIQVICNVDLISEGFDVPDCTVTILCRPTKSLVLFLQQSMRSMRYQPNKKAIILDHVGNWNIHGLPDTPHHWENYFRGGWKKKSNKTNTVHAKECPVCSALWPLSQQLCELCNHDFGLKEKQEKERIEAELELIKRERFRIKQLANKKFGKDLKTNWEIAQARVKDAGKGKPLYKLIYFYLKTDWVETNVNELAEVTGKSEKEIYSAYNWLKKKLRG
;
A
#
# COMPACT_ATOMS: atom_id res chain seq x y z
N MET A 1 15.67 12.32 6.85
CA MET A 1 14.81 11.61 5.87
C MET A 1 13.58 12.45 5.56
N ILE A 2 13.30 12.73 4.31
CA ILE A 2 12.10 13.43 3.86
C ILE A 2 11.09 12.40 3.35
N VAL A 3 9.91 12.38 3.96
CA VAL A 3 8.80 11.50 3.57
C VAL A 3 7.79 12.33 2.80
N SER A 4 7.63 12.03 1.52
CA SER A 4 6.79 12.83 0.63
C SER A 4 6.10 11.92 -0.38
N PRO A 5 4.76 11.96 -0.53
CA PRO A 5 4.03 11.01 -1.35
C PRO A 5 4.48 10.95 -2.83
N PRO A 6 4.22 9.86 -3.55
CA PRO A 6 4.29 9.87 -5.02
C PRO A 6 3.45 11.02 -5.58
N GLY A 7 3.93 11.71 -6.61
CA GLY A 7 3.17 12.84 -7.17
C GLY A 7 3.33 14.20 -6.49
N SER A 8 3.99 14.27 -5.33
CA SER A 8 4.13 15.52 -4.57
C SER A 8 5.11 16.57 -5.14
N GLY A 9 5.81 16.25 -6.23
CA GLY A 9 6.87 17.11 -6.77
C GLY A 9 8.24 16.95 -6.09
N LYS A 10 8.52 15.78 -5.49
CA LYS A 10 9.83 15.46 -4.87
C LYS A 10 11.04 15.90 -5.72
N SER A 11 11.01 15.64 -7.02
CA SER A 11 12.11 15.98 -7.94
C SER A 11 12.44 17.48 -7.96
N VAL A 12 11.43 18.35 -7.80
CA VAL A 12 11.62 19.81 -7.75
C VAL A 12 12.31 20.21 -6.44
N VAL A 13 11.84 19.66 -5.31
CA VAL A 13 12.45 19.91 -3.99
C VAL A 13 13.90 19.42 -3.95
N ILE A 14 14.14 18.22 -4.49
CA ILE A 14 15.47 17.65 -4.63
C ILE A 14 16.38 18.58 -5.45
N SER A 15 15.87 19.06 -6.60
CA SER A 15 16.64 19.93 -7.49
C SER A 15 16.97 21.26 -6.83
N ASP A 16 16.04 21.85 -6.07
CA ASP A 16 16.27 23.09 -5.34
C ASP A 16 17.34 22.94 -4.26
N ILE A 17 17.31 21.84 -3.50
CA ILE A 17 18.34 21.52 -2.50
C ILE A 17 19.72 21.32 -3.14
N ALA A 18 19.78 20.55 -4.23
CA ALA A 18 21.03 20.32 -4.95
C ALA A 18 21.58 21.63 -5.53
N LYS A 19 20.71 22.49 -6.08
CA LYS A 19 21.08 23.82 -6.58
C LYS A 19 21.66 24.68 -5.47
N SER A 20 20.98 24.78 -4.33
CA SER A 20 21.44 25.55 -3.17
C SER A 20 22.81 25.08 -2.69
N ALA A 21 23.05 23.76 -2.65
CA ALA A 21 24.34 23.20 -2.27
C ALA A 21 25.46 23.59 -3.25
N THR A 22 25.23 23.44 -4.56
CA THR A 22 26.22 23.78 -5.59
C THR A 22 26.52 25.29 -5.67
N GLN A 23 25.52 26.15 -5.43
CA GLN A 23 25.67 27.61 -5.35
C GLN A 23 26.53 28.04 -4.16
N LYS A 24 26.50 27.28 -3.05
CA LYS A 24 27.39 27.46 -1.89
C LYS A 24 28.78 26.84 -2.10
N ASN A 25 29.14 26.55 -3.34
CA ASN A 25 30.38 25.88 -3.72
C ASN A 25 30.54 24.45 -3.16
N GLY A 26 29.43 23.81 -2.78
CA GLY A 26 29.41 22.43 -2.31
C GLY A 26 29.40 21.41 -3.45
N TYR A 27 29.85 20.18 -3.14
CA TYR A 27 29.80 19.02 -4.02
C TYR A 27 28.67 18.08 -3.57
N VAL A 28 27.81 17.67 -4.52
CA VAL A 28 26.65 16.83 -4.24
C VAL A 28 26.88 15.43 -4.78
N LEU A 29 26.83 14.42 -3.92
CA LEU A 29 26.72 13.02 -4.34
C LEU A 29 25.23 12.64 -4.38
N PHE A 30 24.72 12.43 -5.58
CA PHE A 30 23.34 12.02 -5.82
C PHE A 30 23.25 10.51 -6.10
N LEU A 31 22.69 9.76 -5.17
CA LEU A 31 22.56 8.31 -5.22
C LEU A 31 21.18 7.89 -5.76
N VAL A 32 21.20 7.02 -6.77
CA VAL A 32 20.01 6.36 -7.32
C VAL A 32 20.14 4.84 -7.25
N HIS A 33 19.03 4.14 -7.09
CA HIS A 33 19.04 2.68 -7.01
C HIS A 33 19.01 2.01 -8.42
N ARG A 34 18.58 2.73 -9.47
CA ARG A 34 18.46 2.26 -10.87
C ARG A 34 19.20 3.16 -11.85
N LYS A 35 19.77 2.57 -12.90
CA LYS A 35 20.53 3.30 -13.93
C LYS A 35 19.62 4.18 -14.79
N GLU A 36 18.39 3.76 -15.03
CA GLU A 36 17.40 4.45 -15.84
C GLU A 36 17.01 5.82 -15.27
N LEU A 37 17.14 6.01 -13.96
CA LEU A 37 16.85 7.28 -13.28
C LEU A 37 17.94 8.33 -13.51
N ILE A 38 19.15 7.91 -13.91
CA ILE A 38 20.29 8.81 -14.12
C ILE A 38 19.95 9.86 -15.17
N ASP A 39 19.57 9.42 -16.38
CA ASP A 39 19.26 10.31 -17.50
C ASP A 39 18.14 11.30 -17.13
N GLN A 40 17.10 10.80 -16.45
CA GLN A 40 15.95 11.61 -16.03
C GLN A 40 16.36 12.71 -15.04
N ILE A 41 17.12 12.35 -14.00
CA ILE A 41 17.52 13.31 -12.97
C ILE A 41 18.57 14.27 -13.53
N THR A 42 19.50 13.81 -14.37
CA THR A 42 20.44 14.69 -15.07
C THR A 42 19.70 15.74 -15.91
N ASN A 43 18.68 15.35 -16.67
CA ASN A 43 17.88 16.30 -17.44
C ASN A 43 17.12 17.27 -16.55
N SER A 44 16.53 16.79 -15.45
CA SER A 44 15.90 17.64 -14.43
C SER A 44 16.90 18.65 -13.84
N PHE A 45 18.11 18.21 -13.50
CA PHE A 45 19.11 19.05 -12.88
C PHE A 45 19.62 20.15 -13.82
N LYS A 46 19.86 19.79 -15.08
CA LYS A 46 20.20 20.76 -16.14
C LYS A 46 19.08 21.77 -16.33
N PHE A 47 17.83 21.31 -16.40
CA PHE A 47 16.67 22.18 -16.54
C PHE A 47 16.54 23.19 -15.39
N HIS A 48 16.84 22.77 -14.16
CA HIS A 48 16.81 23.65 -12.99
C HIS A 48 18.07 24.52 -12.82
N GLY A 49 19.07 24.39 -13.71
CA GLY A 49 20.29 25.20 -13.71
C GLY A 49 21.25 24.84 -12.57
N ILE A 50 21.34 23.55 -12.23
CA ILE A 50 22.33 23.04 -11.26
C ILE A 50 23.68 22.90 -11.95
N ASP A 51 24.76 23.29 -11.27
CA ASP A 51 26.12 23.10 -11.78
C ASP A 51 26.50 21.62 -11.77
N MET A 52 26.39 20.98 -12.94
CA MET A 52 26.66 19.56 -13.09
C MET A 52 28.13 19.19 -12.85
N ASN A 53 29.07 20.14 -12.86
CA ASN A 53 30.47 19.87 -12.53
C ASN A 53 30.68 19.61 -11.03
N LYS A 54 29.70 19.99 -10.20
CA LYS A 54 29.69 19.77 -8.76
C LYS A 54 28.70 18.69 -8.32
N VAL A 55 28.21 17.88 -9.26
CA VAL A 55 27.25 16.82 -8.99
C VAL A 55 27.76 15.49 -9.51
N ASP A 56 28.02 14.58 -8.59
CA ASP A 56 28.27 13.18 -8.88
C ASP A 56 26.95 12.42 -8.83
N LEU A 57 26.37 12.12 -9.99
CA LEU A 57 25.12 11.37 -10.10
C LEU A 57 25.40 9.92 -10.52
N MET A 58 25.10 8.96 -9.65
CA MET A 58 25.40 7.56 -9.95
C MET A 58 24.57 6.54 -9.18
N THR A 59 24.60 5.31 -9.69
CA THR A 59 24.02 4.19 -8.95
C THR A 59 24.82 3.91 -7.68
N VAL A 60 24.14 3.43 -6.64
CA VAL A 60 24.75 3.07 -5.35
C VAL A 60 25.91 2.10 -5.53
N GLY A 61 25.75 1.06 -6.36
CA GLY A 61 26.82 0.09 -6.63
C GLY A 61 28.05 0.72 -7.30
N LYS A 62 27.85 1.71 -8.19
CA LYS A 62 28.95 2.43 -8.84
C LYS A 62 29.68 3.34 -7.85
N ALA A 63 28.96 4.05 -6.99
CA ALA A 63 29.53 4.87 -5.92
C ALA A 63 30.38 4.03 -4.96
N LYS A 64 29.81 2.92 -4.45
CA LYS A 64 30.49 2.01 -3.52
C LYS A 64 31.80 1.45 -4.08
N ASN A 65 31.88 1.23 -5.40
CA ASN A 65 33.08 0.69 -6.05
C ASN A 65 34.11 1.79 -6.45
N ARG A 66 33.87 3.06 -6.12
CA ARG A 66 34.71 4.20 -6.52
C ARG A 66 34.94 5.20 -5.39
N LEU A 67 34.69 4.82 -4.14
CA LEU A 67 34.75 5.72 -2.97
C LEU A 67 36.06 6.51 -2.88
N ASP A 68 37.17 5.84 -3.17
CA ASP A 68 38.54 6.38 -3.21
C ASP A 68 38.79 7.41 -4.33
N LYS A 69 37.93 7.44 -5.35
CA LYS A 69 38.05 8.30 -6.54
C LYS A 69 37.04 9.43 -6.57
N LEU A 70 36.04 9.42 -5.67
CA LEU A 70 35.04 10.47 -5.60
C LEU A 70 35.63 11.70 -4.92
N THR A 71 35.33 12.88 -5.46
CA THR A 71 35.53 14.11 -4.72
C THR A 71 34.67 14.06 -3.46
N LYS A 72 35.26 14.35 -2.29
CA LYS A 72 34.51 14.34 -1.03
C LYS A 72 33.29 15.26 -1.13
N PRO A 73 32.06 14.73 -1.03
CA PRO A 73 30.86 15.55 -1.14
C PRO A 73 30.69 16.40 0.11
N THR A 74 30.00 17.52 -0.02
CA THR A 74 29.47 18.31 1.10
C THR A 74 28.02 17.95 1.41
N LEU A 75 27.35 17.22 0.53
CA LEU A 75 25.97 16.75 0.70
C LEU A 75 25.76 15.44 -0.05
N ILE A 76 25.14 14.46 0.62
CA ILE A 76 24.66 13.23 -0.03
C ILE A 76 23.14 13.30 -0.13
N ILE A 77 22.60 13.12 -1.34
CA ILE A 77 21.15 13.02 -1.56
C ILE A 77 20.84 11.64 -2.11
N THR A 78 19.87 10.96 -1.49
CA THR A 78 19.44 9.62 -1.90
C THR A 78 17.96 9.64 -2.26
N ASP A 79 17.62 9.29 -3.49
CA ASP A 79 16.24 8.99 -3.85
C ASP A 79 15.89 7.54 -3.47
N GLU A 80 14.63 7.29 -3.14
CA GLU A 80 14.18 6.03 -2.53
C GLU A 80 15.01 5.64 -1.30
N GLY A 81 15.25 6.61 -0.42
CA GLY A 81 16.04 6.51 0.81
C GLY A 81 15.57 5.45 1.80
N HIS A 82 14.40 4.83 1.57
CA HIS A 82 13.96 3.63 2.29
C HIS A 82 14.87 2.41 2.01
N HIS A 83 15.69 2.44 0.96
CA HIS A 83 16.77 1.48 0.71
C HIS A 83 18.05 1.74 1.51
N GLY A 84 18.16 2.89 2.20
CA GLY A 84 19.38 3.32 2.88
C GLY A 84 19.97 2.33 3.89
N LYS A 85 19.15 1.40 4.40
CA LYS A 85 19.55 0.30 5.30
C LYS A 85 20.34 -0.84 4.63
N ALA A 86 20.32 -0.93 3.30
CA ALA A 86 21.07 -1.98 2.61
C ALA A 86 22.58 -1.74 2.78
N SER A 87 23.35 -2.83 2.91
CA SER A 87 24.79 -2.77 3.22
C SER A 87 25.57 -1.89 2.24
N THR A 88 25.21 -1.89 0.96
CA THR A 88 25.85 -1.05 -0.06
C THR A 88 25.68 0.44 0.21
N TYR A 89 24.53 0.87 0.73
CA TYR A 89 24.31 2.26 1.14
C TYR A 89 25.10 2.59 2.40
N GLN A 90 25.04 1.71 3.40
CA GLN A 90 25.75 1.90 4.68
C GLN A 90 27.25 2.05 4.45
N MET A 91 27.87 1.26 3.58
CA MET A 91 29.29 1.42 3.22
C MET A 91 29.64 2.82 2.70
N ILE A 92 28.79 3.43 1.85
CA ILE A 92 29.01 4.78 1.33
C ILE A 92 28.84 5.80 2.46
N TYR A 93 27.80 5.62 3.28
CA TYR A 93 27.45 6.49 4.39
C TYR A 93 28.47 6.46 5.54
N GLU A 94 29.08 5.31 5.80
CA GLU A 94 30.16 5.15 6.79
C GLU A 94 31.46 5.79 6.27
N TYR A 95 31.76 5.60 4.98
CA TYR A 95 32.93 6.22 4.34
C TYR A 95 32.87 7.76 4.39
N PHE A 96 31.68 8.34 4.15
CA PHE A 96 31.41 9.76 4.28
C PHE A 96 30.59 10.08 5.54
N SER A 97 31.03 9.56 6.69
CA SER A 97 30.30 9.67 7.97
C SER A 97 30.15 11.09 8.48
N ASP A 98 31.06 12.00 8.13
CA ASP A 98 31.04 13.41 8.50
C ASP A 98 30.25 14.30 7.52
N VAL A 99 29.70 13.72 6.45
CA VAL A 99 28.94 14.45 5.43
C VAL A 99 27.44 14.38 5.71
N PRO A 100 26.72 15.52 5.75
CA PRO A 100 25.27 15.51 5.93
C PRO A 100 24.57 14.79 4.77
N ARG A 101 23.50 14.06 5.09
CA ARG A 101 22.76 13.24 4.13
C ARG A 101 21.25 13.46 4.19
N ILE A 102 20.61 13.44 3.02
CA ILE A 102 19.17 13.60 2.87
C ILE A 102 18.62 12.45 2.03
N GLY A 103 17.83 11.57 2.65
CA GLY A 103 17.08 10.53 1.95
C GLY A 103 15.65 10.95 1.68
N PHE A 104 15.20 10.87 0.43
CA PHE A 104 13.81 11.08 0.03
C PHE A 104 13.08 9.75 -0.13
N THR A 105 11.84 9.65 0.32
CA THR A 105 11.03 8.45 0.11
C THR A 105 9.55 8.79 0.03
N ALA A 106 8.76 7.92 -0.60
CA ALA A 106 7.31 7.90 -0.41
C ALA A 106 6.91 7.46 1.00
N THR A 107 7.63 6.49 1.58
CA THR A 107 7.29 5.89 2.87
C THR A 107 8.54 5.46 3.64
N PRO A 108 8.66 5.75 4.94
CA PRO A 108 9.70 5.23 5.82
C PRO A 108 9.31 3.84 6.31
N TRP A 109 8.93 2.93 5.41
CA TRP A 109 8.38 1.62 5.73
C TRP A 109 9.30 0.50 5.22
N ARG A 110 9.50 -0.53 6.05
CA ARG A 110 10.16 -1.78 5.66
C ARG A 110 9.38 -2.96 6.18
N LEU A 111 9.21 -3.98 5.34
CA LEU A 111 8.51 -5.21 5.74
C LEU A 111 9.17 -5.92 6.95
N SER A 112 10.48 -5.78 7.12
CA SER A 112 11.18 -6.35 8.28
C SER A 112 10.70 -5.76 9.61
N GLY A 113 10.18 -4.52 9.59
CA GLY A 113 9.83 -3.76 10.79
C GLY A 113 10.98 -2.90 11.31
N ASP A 114 12.16 -2.95 10.67
CA ASP A 114 13.29 -2.11 11.06
C ASP A 114 13.00 -0.63 10.75
N GLY A 115 13.45 0.24 11.66
CA GLY A 115 13.36 1.69 11.51
C GLY A 115 14.49 2.25 10.64
N PHE A 116 14.67 3.56 10.70
CA PHE A 116 15.65 4.31 9.93
C PHE A 116 16.48 5.29 10.78
N THR A 117 16.30 5.27 12.10
CA THR A 117 16.93 6.19 13.06
C THR A 117 18.45 6.02 13.19
N ASP A 118 18.99 4.90 12.74
CA ASP A 118 20.44 4.65 12.62
C ASP A 118 21.02 5.13 11.29
N THR A 119 20.17 5.48 10.32
CA THR A 119 20.57 5.98 9.00
C THR A 119 20.31 7.48 8.86
N TYR A 120 19.25 7.99 9.48
CA TYR A 120 18.86 9.40 9.46
C TYR A 120 18.45 9.84 10.87
N ASP A 121 18.93 11.00 11.30
CA ASP A 121 18.67 11.51 12.65
C ASP A 121 17.22 12.00 12.82
N VAL A 122 16.67 12.60 11.77
CA VAL A 122 15.37 13.27 11.77
C VAL A 122 14.53 12.87 10.56
N MET A 123 13.23 12.70 10.78
CA MET A 123 12.23 12.60 9.73
C MET A 123 11.49 13.93 9.55
N VAL A 124 11.37 14.38 8.30
CA VAL A 124 10.58 15.55 7.92
C VAL A 124 9.43 15.09 7.03
N LEU A 125 8.20 15.49 7.38
CA LEU A 125 7.01 15.14 6.62
C LEU A 125 6.71 16.20 5.56
N GLY A 126 6.52 15.76 4.33
CA GLY A 126 5.95 16.56 3.26
C GLY A 126 4.43 16.71 3.40
N LYS A 127 3.80 17.36 2.41
CA LYS A 127 2.34 17.50 2.36
C LYS A 127 1.66 16.13 2.20
N THR A 128 0.52 15.95 2.86
CA THR A 128 -0.28 14.72 2.79
C THR A 128 -0.93 14.55 1.42
N VAL A 129 -1.31 13.32 1.06
CA VAL A 129 -2.03 13.03 -0.19
C VAL A 129 -3.35 13.82 -0.25
N GLU A 130 -4.09 13.87 0.86
CA GLU A 130 -5.31 14.67 0.98
C GLU A 130 -5.06 16.15 0.71
N TRP A 131 -4.02 16.74 1.31
CA TRP A 131 -3.66 18.13 1.06
C TRP A 131 -3.32 18.35 -0.42
N LEU A 132 -2.56 17.44 -1.04
CA LEU A 132 -2.19 17.53 -2.45
C LEU A 132 -3.41 17.47 -3.37
N ILE A 133 -4.40 16.62 -3.07
CA ILE A 133 -5.67 16.57 -3.80
C ILE A 133 -6.43 17.89 -3.65
N ASN A 134 -6.62 18.37 -2.42
CA ASN A 134 -7.39 19.58 -2.13
C ASN A 134 -6.76 20.87 -2.71
N ASN A 135 -5.46 20.82 -3.05
CA ASN A 135 -4.71 21.95 -3.61
C ASN A 135 -4.32 21.74 -5.09
N ASN A 136 -5.02 20.85 -5.81
CA ASN A 136 -4.79 20.63 -7.24
C ASN A 136 -3.33 20.27 -7.60
N LYS A 137 -2.66 19.53 -6.70
CA LYS A 137 -1.31 18.96 -6.92
C LYS A 137 -1.37 17.46 -7.20
N LEU A 138 -2.46 16.81 -6.80
CA LEU A 138 -2.88 15.48 -7.23
C LEU A 138 -4.32 15.56 -7.72
N ALA A 139 -4.69 14.69 -8.67
CA ALA A 139 -6.07 14.50 -9.09
C ALA A 139 -6.85 13.72 -8.01
N PRO A 140 -8.14 14.03 -7.79
CA PRO A 140 -9.03 13.14 -7.04
C PRO A 140 -9.17 11.79 -7.76
N TYR A 141 -9.64 10.76 -7.06
CA TYR A 141 -9.72 9.41 -7.60
C TYR A 141 -11.00 8.67 -7.19
N ASP A 142 -11.44 7.73 -8.04
CA ASP A 142 -12.36 6.65 -7.68
C ASP A 142 -11.57 5.34 -7.55
N TYR A 143 -11.84 4.60 -6.48
CA TYR A 143 -11.17 3.34 -6.18
C TYR A 143 -12.17 2.20 -6.24
N TYR A 144 -12.00 1.29 -7.18
CA TYR A 144 -12.83 0.11 -7.35
C TYR A 144 -12.05 -1.12 -6.94
N SER A 145 -12.65 -1.99 -6.13
CA SER A 145 -12.01 -3.22 -5.71
C SER A 145 -13.02 -4.30 -5.41
N VAL A 146 -12.57 -5.54 -5.49
CA VAL A 146 -13.24 -6.66 -4.82
C VAL A 146 -13.28 -6.46 -3.30
N LEU A 147 -14.39 -6.87 -2.68
CA LEU A 147 -14.64 -6.66 -1.25
C LEU A 147 -13.83 -7.57 -0.34
N SER A 148 -13.56 -8.80 -0.79
CA SER A 148 -12.79 -9.80 -0.07
C SER A 148 -12.00 -10.67 -1.05
N ILE A 149 -10.72 -10.84 -0.75
CA ILE A 149 -9.88 -11.86 -1.35
C ILE A 149 -9.24 -12.64 -0.21
N ASP A 150 -9.28 -13.97 -0.33
CA ASP A 150 -8.56 -14.85 0.59
C ASP A 150 -7.06 -14.83 0.25
N THR A 151 -6.32 -13.93 0.91
CA THR A 151 -4.86 -13.85 0.81
C THR A 151 -4.16 -14.82 1.77
N ALA A 152 -4.89 -15.61 2.57
CA ALA A 152 -4.29 -16.53 3.54
C ALA A 152 -3.54 -17.70 2.86
N LYS A 153 -3.92 -18.03 1.62
CA LYS A 153 -3.27 -19.07 0.81
C LYS A 153 -1.98 -18.60 0.13
N LEU A 154 -1.75 -17.29 0.07
CA LEU A 154 -0.56 -16.75 -0.58
C LEU A 154 0.68 -16.95 0.28
N LYS A 155 1.75 -17.45 -0.36
CA LYS A 155 3.05 -17.68 0.28
C LYS A 155 3.92 -16.46 0.10
N VAL A 156 4.77 -16.19 1.09
CA VAL A 156 5.73 -15.06 1.04
C VAL A 156 7.08 -15.56 0.57
N GLN A 157 7.69 -14.85 -0.38
CA GLN A 157 9.07 -15.04 -0.84
C GLN A 157 9.73 -13.66 -0.95
N ASN A 158 10.97 -13.53 -0.44
CA ASN A 158 11.73 -12.27 -0.46
C ASN A 158 10.95 -11.05 0.10
N GLY A 159 10.03 -11.30 1.02
CA GLY A 159 9.25 -10.26 1.67
C GLY A 159 7.96 -9.81 0.96
N ASP A 160 7.64 -10.37 -0.20
CA ASP A 160 6.34 -10.15 -0.85
C ASP A 160 5.67 -11.49 -1.20
N TYR A 161 4.45 -11.48 -1.73
CA TYR A 161 3.79 -12.69 -2.17
C TYR A 161 4.50 -13.32 -3.38
N SER A 162 4.62 -14.65 -3.42
CA SER A 162 5.28 -15.35 -4.52
C SER A 162 4.36 -15.49 -5.72
N ASN A 163 4.89 -15.26 -6.92
CA ASN A 163 4.14 -15.37 -8.18
C ASN A 163 3.43 -16.71 -8.32
N LYS A 164 4.12 -17.81 -7.99
CA LYS A 164 3.55 -19.16 -7.99
C LYS A 164 2.30 -19.26 -7.12
N SER A 165 2.32 -18.71 -5.91
CA SER A 165 1.15 -18.78 -5.02
C SER A 165 -0.01 -17.92 -5.49
N ILE A 166 0.27 -16.82 -6.20
CA ILE A 166 -0.72 -15.94 -6.81
C ILE A 166 -1.43 -16.68 -7.95
N ASP A 167 -0.66 -17.30 -8.85
CA ASP A 167 -1.18 -18.10 -9.96
C ASP A 167 -2.08 -19.24 -9.48
N GLU A 168 -1.63 -19.97 -8.45
CA GLU A 168 -2.39 -21.08 -7.84
C GLU A 168 -3.68 -20.62 -7.14
N SER A 169 -3.67 -19.43 -6.51
CA SER A 169 -4.76 -18.99 -5.63
C SER A 169 -5.84 -18.18 -6.31
N PHE A 170 -5.50 -17.36 -7.31
CA PHE A 170 -6.45 -16.41 -7.91
C PHE A 170 -7.03 -16.85 -9.25
N GLY A 171 -6.35 -17.77 -9.97
CA GLY A 171 -6.87 -18.45 -11.15
C GLY A 171 -7.53 -17.54 -12.20
N LYS A 172 -8.38 -18.11 -13.06
CA LYS A 172 -9.16 -17.34 -14.05
C LYS A 172 -10.29 -16.50 -13.44
N LYS A 173 -10.76 -16.78 -12.22
CA LYS A 173 -11.90 -16.07 -11.62
C LYS A 173 -11.61 -14.60 -11.29
N ILE A 174 -10.40 -14.28 -10.83
CA ILE A 174 -10.03 -12.90 -10.50
C ILE A 174 -9.43 -12.18 -11.71
N PHE A 175 -8.67 -12.91 -12.52
CA PHE A 175 -7.94 -12.32 -13.65
C PHE A 175 -8.71 -12.35 -14.98
N GLY A 176 -9.77 -13.16 -15.11
CA GLY A 176 -10.56 -13.29 -16.34
C GLY A 176 -11.49 -12.12 -16.64
N ASP A 177 -11.78 -11.29 -15.64
CA ASP A 177 -12.69 -10.13 -15.80
C ASP A 177 -11.94 -8.78 -15.88
N VAL A 178 -10.60 -8.79 -15.86
CA VAL A 178 -9.79 -7.56 -15.79
C VAL A 178 -10.07 -6.64 -16.97
N VAL A 179 -10.08 -7.18 -18.19
CA VAL A 179 -10.32 -6.39 -19.41
C VAL A 179 -11.77 -5.90 -19.46
N GLN A 180 -12.73 -6.73 -19.05
CA GLN A 180 -14.15 -6.37 -19.02
C GLN A 180 -14.44 -5.26 -18.01
N GLU A 181 -13.87 -5.33 -16.81
CA GLU A 181 -14.01 -4.30 -15.79
C GLU A 181 -13.37 -2.96 -16.23
N TYR A 182 -12.23 -3.02 -16.92
CA TYR A 182 -11.66 -1.84 -17.57
C TYR A 182 -12.61 -1.25 -18.62
N ILE A 183 -13.17 -2.06 -19.52
CA ILE A 183 -14.15 -1.59 -20.53
C ILE A 183 -15.36 -0.97 -19.82
N LYS A 184 -15.91 -1.62 -18.80
CA LYS A 184 -17.09 -1.13 -18.08
C LYS A 184 -16.87 0.23 -17.40
N LYS A 185 -15.69 0.43 -16.81
CA LYS A 185 -15.44 1.57 -15.91
C LYS A 185 -14.57 2.68 -16.53
N ALA A 186 -13.77 2.36 -17.54
CA ALA A 186 -12.74 3.25 -18.05
C ALA A 186 -12.42 3.07 -19.54
N ASN A 187 -13.38 2.60 -20.35
CA ASN A 187 -13.16 2.40 -21.79
C ASN A 187 -12.57 3.65 -22.47
N GLY A 188 -11.64 3.43 -23.40
CA GLY A 188 -10.98 4.49 -24.17
C GLY A 188 -9.95 5.32 -23.38
N GLN A 189 -9.82 5.12 -22.06
CA GLN A 189 -8.89 5.87 -21.24
C GLN A 189 -7.50 5.23 -21.17
N LYS A 190 -6.44 6.04 -21.08
CA LYS A 190 -5.07 5.54 -20.95
C LYS A 190 -4.87 4.84 -19.60
N ALA A 191 -4.44 3.58 -19.65
CA ALA A 191 -4.27 2.71 -18.49
C ALA A 191 -2.84 2.18 -18.34
N ILE A 192 -2.43 2.01 -17.09
CA ILE A 192 -1.25 1.23 -16.71
C ILE A 192 -1.71 0.05 -15.86
N LEU A 193 -1.41 -1.17 -16.32
CA LEU A 193 -1.68 -2.41 -15.59
C LEU A 193 -0.40 -2.94 -14.95
N TYR A 194 -0.46 -3.20 -13.64
CA TYR A 194 0.61 -3.80 -12.85
C TYR A 194 0.31 -5.28 -12.59
N ALA A 195 1.01 -6.16 -13.31
CA ALA A 195 0.87 -7.61 -13.19
C ALA A 195 1.85 -8.17 -12.15
N HIS A 196 1.55 -9.36 -11.63
CA HIS A 196 2.43 -10.09 -10.71
C HIS A 196 3.59 -10.80 -11.42
N SER A 197 3.40 -11.23 -12.67
CA SER A 197 4.41 -11.94 -13.47
C SER A 197 4.46 -11.45 -14.92
N VAL A 198 5.57 -11.74 -15.60
CA VAL A 198 5.78 -11.35 -17.01
C VAL A 198 4.78 -12.08 -17.90
N GLU A 199 4.54 -13.35 -17.61
CA GLU A 199 3.59 -14.21 -18.31
C GLU A 199 2.17 -13.65 -18.19
N ALA A 200 1.74 -13.26 -16.98
CA ALA A 200 0.44 -12.63 -16.78
C ALA A 200 0.33 -11.29 -17.50
N SER A 201 1.38 -10.47 -17.44
CA SER A 201 1.42 -9.18 -18.13
C SER A 201 1.27 -9.32 -19.65
N GLN A 202 1.92 -10.32 -20.25
CA GLN A 202 1.78 -10.65 -21.66
C GLN A 202 0.38 -11.19 -21.99
N ALA A 203 -0.20 -12.02 -21.11
CA ALA A 203 -1.55 -12.53 -21.28
C ALA A 203 -2.58 -11.40 -21.29
N PHE A 204 -2.51 -10.47 -20.33
CA PHE A 204 -3.40 -9.31 -20.30
C PHE A 204 -3.26 -8.43 -21.54
N ALA A 205 -2.03 -8.17 -22.00
CA ALA A 205 -1.82 -7.38 -23.21
C ALA A 205 -2.50 -8.05 -24.43
N LYS A 206 -2.39 -9.38 -24.58
CA LYS A 206 -3.08 -10.13 -25.64
C LYS A 206 -4.60 -10.09 -25.50
N GLU A 207 -5.11 -10.18 -24.27
CA GLU A 207 -6.53 -10.12 -23.99
C GLU A 207 -7.11 -8.74 -24.36
N PHE A 208 -6.48 -7.64 -23.95
CA PHE A 208 -6.85 -6.30 -24.41
C PHE A 208 -6.85 -6.19 -25.95
N GLN A 209 -5.81 -6.71 -26.61
CA GLN A 209 -5.72 -6.71 -28.08
C GLN A 209 -6.85 -7.50 -28.74
N SER A 210 -7.26 -8.65 -28.17
CA SER A 210 -8.39 -9.44 -28.66
C SER A 210 -9.73 -8.71 -28.58
N MET A 211 -9.84 -7.74 -27.67
CA MET A 211 -11.00 -6.84 -27.52
C MET A 211 -10.85 -5.55 -28.34
N GLY A 212 -9.87 -5.46 -29.24
CA GLY A 212 -9.64 -4.29 -30.09
C GLY A 212 -8.96 -3.11 -29.38
N ILE A 213 -8.45 -3.29 -28.17
CA ILE A 213 -7.77 -2.25 -27.39
C ILE A 213 -6.27 -2.33 -27.64
N ASN A 214 -5.65 -1.23 -28.10
CA ASN A 214 -4.22 -1.23 -28.34
C ASN A 214 -3.44 -1.27 -27.01
N ALA A 215 -2.94 -2.45 -26.66
CA ALA A 215 -2.19 -2.72 -25.46
C ALA A 215 -0.82 -3.34 -25.76
N ILE A 216 0.14 -3.10 -24.88
CA ILE A 216 1.47 -3.72 -24.96
C ILE A 216 1.93 -4.23 -23.59
N HIS A 217 2.84 -5.19 -23.62
CA HIS A 217 3.64 -5.58 -22.47
C HIS A 217 5.00 -4.86 -22.47
N ALA A 218 5.45 -4.42 -21.29
CA ALA A 218 6.81 -3.93 -21.07
C ALA A 218 7.34 -4.34 -19.68
N ASP A 219 8.59 -4.80 -19.63
CA ASP A 219 9.29 -5.22 -18.41
C ASP A 219 10.74 -4.70 -18.36
N ALA A 220 11.49 -5.06 -17.31
CA ALA A 220 12.89 -4.66 -17.15
C ALA A 220 13.83 -5.17 -18.26
N LYS A 221 13.47 -6.25 -18.96
CA LYS A 221 14.26 -6.83 -20.06
C LYS A 221 13.96 -6.17 -21.41
N THR A 222 12.92 -5.36 -21.48
CA THR A 222 12.54 -4.63 -22.70
C THR A 222 13.67 -3.66 -23.11
N PRO A 223 14.23 -3.79 -24.34
CA PRO A 223 15.33 -2.94 -24.79
C PRO A 223 15.01 -1.45 -24.71
N LYS A 224 15.99 -0.61 -24.32
CA LYS A 224 15.80 0.83 -24.10
C LYS A 224 15.11 1.52 -25.28
N ALA A 225 15.57 1.30 -26.52
CA ALA A 225 14.96 1.91 -27.71
C ALA A 225 13.48 1.52 -27.89
N LYS A 226 13.13 0.26 -27.64
CA LYS A 226 11.74 -0.23 -27.71
C LYS A 226 10.90 0.38 -26.60
N ARG A 227 11.43 0.43 -25.37
CA ARG A 227 10.78 1.08 -24.22
C ARG A 227 10.52 2.56 -24.51
N ASP A 228 11.52 3.31 -24.98
CA ASP A 228 11.41 4.74 -25.27
C ASP A 228 10.38 5.00 -26.39
N LYS A 229 10.32 4.14 -27.41
CA LYS A 229 9.28 4.20 -28.44
C LYS A 229 7.88 3.92 -27.88
N SER A 230 7.71 2.84 -27.11
CA SER A 230 6.46 2.52 -26.43
C SER A 230 5.97 3.66 -25.54
N MET A 231 6.90 4.36 -24.88
CA MET A 231 6.58 5.55 -24.09
C MET A 231 6.06 6.70 -24.92
N LYS A 232 6.72 6.98 -26.03
CA LYS A 232 6.27 7.99 -26.96
C LYS A 232 4.89 7.64 -27.50
N ASP A 233 4.70 6.42 -27.97
CA ASP A 233 3.43 5.98 -28.55
C ASP A 233 2.28 5.98 -27.52
N PHE A 234 2.55 5.73 -26.23
CA PHE A 234 1.56 5.88 -25.15
C PHE A 234 1.22 7.35 -24.85
N ARG A 235 2.22 8.25 -24.83
CA ARG A 235 1.99 9.70 -24.71
C ARG A 235 1.20 10.25 -25.90
N ASP A 236 1.55 9.83 -27.10
CA ASP A 236 0.87 10.20 -28.35
C ASP A 236 -0.54 9.56 -28.47
N GLY A 237 -0.93 8.69 -27.54
CA GLY A 237 -2.25 8.05 -27.53
C GLY A 237 -2.43 6.91 -28.52
N LYS A 238 -1.35 6.49 -29.20
CA LYS A 238 -1.37 5.31 -30.07
C LYS A 238 -1.54 4.05 -29.26
N ILE A 239 -0.89 3.95 -28.10
CA ILE A 239 -1.08 2.86 -27.13
C ILE A 239 -2.05 3.34 -26.06
N GLN A 240 -3.06 2.51 -25.76
CA GLN A 240 -4.07 2.81 -24.74
C GLN A 240 -3.75 2.14 -23.40
N VAL A 241 -3.15 0.93 -23.41
CA VAL A 241 -2.83 0.21 -22.17
C VAL A 241 -1.38 -0.28 -22.16
N ILE A 242 -0.64 0.02 -21.09
CA ILE A 242 0.67 -0.61 -20.84
C ILE A 242 0.54 -1.60 -19.68
N CYS A 243 0.67 -2.89 -20.00
CA CYS A 243 0.82 -3.96 -19.02
C CYS A 243 2.29 -4.10 -18.64
N ASN A 244 2.60 -4.08 -17.34
CA ASN A 244 3.99 -4.09 -16.87
C ASN A 244 4.23 -4.97 -15.64
N VAL A 245 5.51 -5.28 -15.42
CA VAL A 245 6.04 -5.91 -14.21
C VAL A 245 7.31 -5.19 -13.81
N ASP A 246 7.33 -4.61 -12.62
CA ASP A 246 8.50 -3.95 -11.99
C ASP A 246 9.24 -2.89 -12.84
N LEU A 247 8.61 -2.44 -13.93
CA LEU A 247 9.16 -1.46 -14.87
C LEU A 247 8.67 -0.04 -14.55
N ILE A 248 7.40 0.10 -14.14
CA ILE A 248 6.72 1.39 -14.01
C ILE A 248 6.66 1.87 -12.53
N SER A 249 7.30 1.15 -11.61
CA SER A 249 7.36 1.54 -10.20
C SER A 249 8.16 2.83 -9.99
N GLU A 250 9.29 3.04 -10.68
CA GLU A 250 10.20 4.17 -10.44
C GLU A 250 10.77 4.71 -11.77
N GLY A 251 10.59 6.02 -12.05
CA GLY A 251 11.14 6.69 -13.25
C GLY A 251 10.20 6.91 -14.44
N PHE A 252 8.97 6.44 -14.33
CA PHE A 252 7.98 6.50 -15.41
C PHE A 252 7.01 7.67 -15.21
N ASP A 253 7.31 8.82 -15.80
CA ASP A 253 6.40 9.97 -15.76
C ASP A 253 5.50 10.00 -17.01
N VAL A 254 4.21 9.72 -16.79
CA VAL A 254 3.15 9.85 -17.78
C VAL A 254 1.94 10.50 -17.11
N PRO A 255 1.88 11.84 -17.06
CA PRO A 255 0.77 12.53 -16.42
C PRO A 255 -0.59 12.22 -17.06
N ASP A 256 -0.58 11.84 -18.34
CA ASP A 256 -1.77 11.54 -19.15
C ASP A 256 -2.43 10.20 -18.82
N CYS A 257 -1.82 9.37 -17.97
CA CYS A 257 -2.46 8.15 -17.50
C CYS A 257 -3.58 8.49 -16.52
N THR A 258 -4.82 8.11 -16.83
CA THR A 258 -6.00 8.34 -15.98
C THR A 258 -6.42 7.09 -15.20
N VAL A 259 -5.92 5.91 -15.59
CA VAL A 259 -6.34 4.63 -15.00
C VAL A 259 -5.15 3.80 -14.52
N THR A 260 -5.21 3.33 -13.28
CA THR A 260 -4.29 2.30 -12.75
C THR A 260 -5.05 0.99 -12.57
N ILE A 261 -4.51 -0.11 -13.06
CA ILE A 261 -5.07 -1.46 -12.86
C ILE A 261 -4.07 -2.28 -12.03
N LEU A 262 -4.47 -2.71 -10.84
CA LEU A 262 -3.66 -3.50 -9.91
C LEU A 262 -4.07 -4.97 -10.01
N CYS A 263 -3.19 -5.78 -10.61
CA CYS A 263 -3.32 -7.23 -10.70
C CYS A 263 -2.23 -7.96 -9.89
N ARG A 264 -1.50 -7.22 -9.04
CA ARG A 264 -0.45 -7.74 -8.17
C ARG A 264 -0.81 -7.51 -6.70
N PRO A 265 -1.16 -8.56 -5.94
CA PRO A 265 -1.27 -8.42 -4.49
C PRO A 265 0.12 -8.16 -3.93
N THR A 266 0.22 -7.21 -2.99
CA THR A 266 1.51 -6.88 -2.39
C THR A 266 1.42 -6.63 -0.90
N LYS A 267 2.45 -7.05 -0.16
CA LYS A 267 2.66 -6.66 1.25
C LYS A 267 3.41 -5.33 1.38
N SER A 268 3.92 -4.77 0.29
CA SER A 268 4.72 -3.55 0.30
C SER A 268 3.86 -2.31 0.18
N LEU A 269 3.81 -1.51 1.24
CA LEU A 269 3.13 -0.21 1.22
C LEU A 269 3.79 0.75 0.21
N VAL A 270 5.13 0.69 0.11
CA VAL A 270 5.91 1.48 -0.87
C VAL A 270 5.39 1.22 -2.28
N LEU A 271 5.33 -0.07 -2.65
CA LEU A 271 4.93 -0.50 -3.99
C LEU A 271 3.47 -0.14 -4.27
N PHE A 272 2.58 -0.40 -3.30
CA PHE A 272 1.18 -0.04 -3.42
C PHE A 272 0.99 1.44 -3.71
N LEU A 273 1.61 2.35 -2.94
CA LEU A 273 1.46 3.78 -3.16
C LEU A 273 2.09 4.23 -4.48
N GLN A 274 3.28 3.73 -4.84
CA GLN A 274 3.94 4.05 -6.12
C GLN A 274 3.09 3.65 -7.33
N GLN A 275 2.38 2.52 -7.25
CA GLN A 275 1.52 2.00 -8.32
C GLN A 275 0.15 2.69 -8.35
N SER A 276 -0.59 2.63 -7.23
CA SER A 276 -1.97 3.15 -7.15
C SER A 276 -2.04 4.64 -7.45
N MET A 277 -1.06 5.43 -6.98
CA MET A 277 -1.05 6.88 -7.17
C MET A 277 -0.53 7.34 -8.53
N ARG A 278 -0.14 6.42 -9.43
CA ARG A 278 0.42 6.79 -10.74
C ARG A 278 -0.59 7.57 -11.59
N SER A 279 -1.84 7.12 -11.63
CA SER A 279 -2.92 7.80 -12.34
C SER A 279 -3.38 9.10 -11.66
N MET A 280 -2.96 9.37 -10.41
CA MET A 280 -3.36 10.55 -9.65
C MET A 280 -2.55 11.81 -9.99
N ARG A 281 -1.65 11.78 -10.98
CA ARG A 281 -0.96 13.00 -11.44
C ARG A 281 -1.98 14.03 -11.90
N TYR A 282 -1.85 15.26 -11.40
CA TYR A 282 -2.84 16.31 -11.64
C TYR A 282 -2.88 16.71 -13.11
N GLN A 283 -4.10 16.82 -13.63
CA GLN A 283 -4.45 17.55 -14.83
C GLN A 283 -5.78 18.26 -14.57
N PRO A 284 -6.06 19.42 -15.21
CA PRO A 284 -7.34 20.08 -15.09
C PRO A 284 -8.49 19.12 -15.37
N ASN A 285 -9.51 19.12 -14.49
CA ASN A 285 -10.73 18.30 -14.61
C ASN A 285 -10.53 16.77 -14.61
N LYS A 286 -9.32 16.29 -14.36
CA LYS A 286 -9.04 14.86 -14.30
C LYS A 286 -9.51 14.26 -12.98
N LYS A 287 -10.19 13.13 -13.08
CA LYS A 287 -10.44 12.20 -11.96
C LYS A 287 -9.80 10.87 -12.31
N ALA A 288 -8.90 10.39 -11.46
CA ALA A 288 -8.23 9.13 -11.66
C ALA A 288 -9.16 7.95 -11.35
N ILE A 289 -8.94 6.82 -12.02
CA ILE A 289 -9.62 5.55 -11.72
C ILE A 289 -8.57 4.53 -11.29
N ILE A 290 -8.82 3.85 -10.18
CA ILE A 290 -7.96 2.76 -9.69
C ILE A 290 -8.80 1.50 -9.64
N LEU A 291 -8.42 0.48 -10.40
CA LEU A 291 -9.06 -0.83 -10.47
C LEU A 291 -8.17 -1.85 -9.74
N ASP A 292 -8.54 -2.19 -8.51
CA ASP A 292 -7.82 -3.13 -7.64
C ASP A 292 -8.46 -4.52 -7.67
N HIS A 293 -7.96 -5.37 -8.57
CA HIS A 293 -8.46 -6.75 -8.71
C HIS A 293 -7.98 -7.69 -7.59
N VAL A 294 -7.07 -7.22 -6.74
CA VAL A 294 -6.34 -8.07 -5.78
C VAL A 294 -6.55 -7.64 -4.33
N GLY A 295 -7.41 -6.65 -4.10
CA GLY A 295 -7.85 -6.24 -2.78
C GLY A 295 -6.72 -5.67 -1.91
N ASN A 296 -5.72 -5.02 -2.52
CA ASN A 296 -4.60 -4.39 -1.83
C ASN A 296 -5.07 -3.37 -0.77
N TRP A 297 -6.21 -2.72 -1.00
CA TRP A 297 -6.78 -1.79 -0.03
C TRP A 297 -7.10 -2.42 1.33
N ASN A 298 -7.34 -3.73 1.39
CA ASN A 298 -7.60 -4.43 2.65
C ASN A 298 -6.35 -4.48 3.54
N ILE A 299 -5.16 -4.40 2.94
CA ILE A 299 -3.87 -4.43 3.65
C ILE A 299 -3.40 -3.00 3.94
N HIS A 300 -3.40 -2.15 2.91
CA HIS A 300 -2.74 -0.84 2.95
C HIS A 300 -3.69 0.33 3.20
N GLY A 301 -4.98 0.11 2.98
CA GLY A 301 -5.97 1.17 2.85
C GLY A 301 -6.00 1.80 1.48
N LEU A 302 -6.72 2.92 1.39
CA LEU A 302 -6.79 3.76 0.21
C LEU A 302 -5.51 4.63 0.05
N PRO A 303 -5.21 5.16 -1.15
CA PRO A 303 -4.01 5.97 -1.41
C PRO A 303 -3.79 7.17 -0.48
N ASP A 304 -4.87 7.76 0.05
CA ASP A 304 -4.85 8.90 0.97
C ASP A 304 -5.03 8.50 2.44
N THR A 305 -4.97 7.20 2.76
CA THR A 305 -5.06 6.72 4.15
C THR A 305 -3.94 7.34 4.98
N PRO A 306 -4.26 8.01 6.10
CA PRO A 306 -3.24 8.52 7.00
C PRO A 306 -2.43 7.37 7.61
N HIS A 307 -1.11 7.51 7.59
CA HIS A 307 -0.19 6.56 8.22
C HIS A 307 0.58 7.24 9.35
N HIS A 308 0.83 6.50 10.43
CA HIS A 308 1.68 6.95 11.53
C HIS A 308 3.16 6.78 11.14
N TRP A 309 3.65 7.65 10.26
CA TRP A 309 5.01 7.56 9.71
C TRP A 309 6.11 7.49 10.76
N GLU A 310 5.92 8.17 11.90
CA GLU A 310 6.86 8.16 13.03
C GLU A 310 7.10 6.75 13.58
N ASN A 311 6.05 5.92 13.64
CA ASN A 311 6.17 4.54 14.10
C ASN A 311 6.99 3.68 13.13
N TYR A 312 6.85 3.91 11.82
CA TYR A 312 7.64 3.19 10.83
C TYR A 312 9.08 3.70 10.79
N PHE A 313 9.29 5.00 10.97
CA PHE A 313 10.60 5.61 11.04
C PHE A 313 11.41 5.12 12.24
N ARG A 314 10.81 5.04 13.43
CA ARG A 314 11.46 4.47 14.62
C ARG A 314 11.68 2.95 14.52
N GLY A 315 10.84 2.26 13.77
CA GLY A 315 10.87 0.80 13.67
C GLY A 315 10.22 0.10 14.85
N GLY A 316 10.34 -1.23 14.90
CA GLY A 316 9.79 -2.05 15.99
C GLY A 316 8.26 -2.18 15.98
N TRP A 317 7.58 -1.60 14.99
CA TRP A 317 6.13 -1.68 14.82
C TRP A 317 5.64 -3.10 14.51
N LYS A 318 6.53 -3.96 14.01
CA LYS A 318 6.28 -5.38 13.81
C LYS A 318 6.77 -6.15 15.03
N LYS A 319 5.86 -6.63 15.87
CA LYS A 319 6.21 -7.56 16.97
C LYS A 319 6.83 -8.82 16.37
N LYS A 320 8.02 -9.24 16.84
CA LYS A 320 8.55 -10.59 16.56
C LYS A 320 7.52 -11.59 17.10
N SER A 321 6.82 -12.24 16.19
CA SER A 321 5.91 -13.32 16.53
C SER A 321 6.76 -14.56 16.83
N ASN A 322 7.10 -14.78 18.10
CA ASN A 322 7.36 -16.13 18.58
C ASN A 322 6.00 -16.84 18.64
N LYS A 323 5.55 -17.40 17.52
CA LYS A 323 4.45 -18.36 17.56
C LYS A 323 5.00 -19.75 17.27
N THR A 324 5.10 -20.50 18.36
CA THR A 324 4.74 -21.91 18.39
C THR A 324 3.36 -22.10 17.75
N ASN A 325 3.20 -23.21 17.02
CA ASN A 325 1.95 -23.61 16.38
C ASN A 325 0.78 -23.53 17.38
N THR A 326 -0.17 -22.63 17.11
CA THR A 326 -1.49 -22.68 17.76
C THR A 326 -2.40 -23.40 16.79
N VAL A 327 -2.85 -24.60 17.16
CA VAL A 327 -3.85 -25.35 16.39
C VAL A 327 -5.15 -24.58 16.49
N HIS A 328 -5.64 -24.09 15.35
CA HIS A 328 -6.95 -23.49 15.24
C HIS A 328 -8.00 -24.60 15.11
N ALA A 329 -9.05 -24.53 15.93
CA ALA A 329 -10.19 -25.44 15.88
C ALA A 329 -11.46 -24.68 15.49
N LYS A 330 -12.39 -25.36 14.82
CA LYS A 330 -13.75 -24.91 14.50
C LYS A 330 -14.76 -25.73 15.28
N GLU A 331 -15.82 -25.09 15.71
CA GLU A 331 -16.95 -25.74 16.39
C GLU A 331 -17.96 -26.26 15.35
N CYS A 332 -18.44 -27.49 15.55
CA CYS A 332 -19.52 -28.05 14.76
C CYS A 332 -20.83 -27.31 15.07
N PRO A 333 -21.51 -26.70 14.09
CA PRO A 333 -22.72 -25.91 14.35
C PRO A 333 -23.93 -26.75 14.74
N VAL A 334 -23.84 -28.08 14.61
CA VAL A 334 -24.94 -29.02 14.91
C VAL A 334 -24.78 -29.59 16.32
N CYS A 335 -23.58 -30.04 16.67
CA CYS A 335 -23.33 -30.76 17.92
C CYS A 335 -22.28 -30.11 18.83
N SER A 336 -21.76 -28.94 18.47
CA SER A 336 -20.77 -28.15 19.22
C SER A 336 -19.40 -28.82 19.46
N ALA A 337 -19.13 -29.95 18.82
CA ALA A 337 -17.81 -30.58 18.86
C ALA A 337 -16.73 -29.75 18.17
N LEU A 338 -15.54 -29.65 18.77
CA LEU A 338 -14.40 -28.92 18.22
C LEU A 338 -13.54 -29.82 17.32
N TRP A 339 -13.27 -29.34 16.11
CA TRP A 339 -12.48 -30.05 15.10
C TRP A 339 -11.33 -29.19 14.57
N PRO A 340 -10.21 -29.79 14.12
CA PRO A 340 -9.20 -29.06 13.35
C PRO A 340 -9.83 -28.34 12.15
N LEU A 341 -9.32 -27.16 11.78
CA LEU A 341 -9.86 -26.41 10.63
C LEU A 341 -9.92 -27.25 9.34
N SER A 342 -8.98 -28.20 9.17
CA SER A 342 -8.86 -29.09 8.01
C SER A 342 -9.91 -30.20 7.92
N GLN A 343 -10.70 -30.44 8.97
CA GLN A 343 -11.68 -31.53 9.01
C GLN A 343 -12.83 -31.27 8.03
N GLN A 344 -13.15 -32.21 7.12
CA GLN A 344 -14.25 -32.02 6.15
C GLN A 344 -15.63 -32.45 6.66
N LEU A 345 -15.68 -33.47 7.52
CA LEU A 345 -16.91 -33.98 8.11
C LEU A 345 -16.78 -34.01 9.64
N CYS A 346 -17.85 -33.63 10.33
CA CYS A 346 -17.94 -33.84 11.77
C CYS A 346 -18.11 -35.33 12.04
N GLU A 347 -17.13 -35.98 12.66
CA GLU A 347 -17.17 -37.44 12.88
C GLU A 347 -18.21 -37.86 13.93
N LEU A 348 -18.76 -36.91 14.69
CA LEU A 348 -19.77 -37.18 15.72
C LEU A 348 -21.22 -37.06 15.21
N CYS A 349 -21.48 -36.22 14.20
CA CYS A 349 -22.84 -36.03 13.68
C CYS A 349 -22.94 -36.04 12.16
N ASN A 350 -21.84 -36.39 11.49
CA ASN A 350 -21.70 -36.42 10.03
C ASN A 350 -21.97 -35.08 9.30
N HIS A 351 -21.99 -33.96 10.03
CA HIS A 351 -22.16 -32.65 9.41
C HIS A 351 -21.00 -32.32 8.46
N ASP A 352 -21.31 -32.06 7.19
CA ASP A 352 -20.35 -31.65 6.16
C ASP A 352 -20.01 -30.16 6.30
N PHE A 353 -18.77 -29.88 6.68
CA PHE A 353 -18.24 -28.52 6.78
C PHE A 353 -18.05 -27.84 5.41
N GLY A 354 -18.09 -28.60 4.31
CA GLY A 354 -17.82 -28.16 2.95
C GLY A 354 -18.95 -27.40 2.24
N LEU A 355 -20.20 -27.48 2.71
CA LEU A 355 -21.35 -26.81 2.06
C LEU A 355 -21.31 -25.27 2.20
N LYS A 356 -20.90 -24.75 3.37
CA LYS A 356 -20.73 -23.30 3.57
C LYS A 356 -19.58 -22.73 2.75
N GLU A 357 -18.45 -23.44 2.69
CA GLU A 357 -17.31 -23.05 1.86
C GLU A 357 -17.64 -23.06 0.36
N LYS A 358 -18.53 -23.95 -0.09
CA LYS A 358 -18.99 -24.00 -1.49
C LYS A 358 -19.90 -22.82 -1.82
N GLN A 359 -20.85 -22.48 -0.94
CA GLN A 359 -21.77 -21.35 -1.11
C GLN A 359 -21.07 -19.98 -1.02
N GLU A 360 -20.05 -19.83 -0.18
CA GLU A 360 -19.22 -18.60 -0.14
C GLU A 360 -18.29 -18.48 -1.37
N LYS A 361 -17.80 -19.60 -1.92
CA LYS A 361 -16.98 -19.64 -3.15
C LYS A 361 -17.77 -19.38 -4.44
N GLU A 362 -19.09 -19.60 -4.43
CA GLU A 362 -19.98 -19.30 -5.55
C GLU A 362 -20.40 -17.83 -5.60
N ARG A 363 -20.36 -17.10 -4.48
CA ARG A 363 -20.75 -15.68 -4.41
C ARG A 363 -19.66 -14.68 -4.79
N ILE A 364 -18.49 -15.13 -5.26
CA ILE A 364 -17.44 -14.27 -5.81
C ILE A 364 -17.59 -14.26 -7.33
N GLU A 365 -18.58 -13.52 -7.82
CA GLU A 365 -18.41 -12.85 -9.12
C GLU A 365 -17.49 -11.65 -8.85
N ALA A 366 -16.38 -11.57 -9.58
CA ALA A 366 -15.29 -10.61 -9.35
C ALA A 366 -15.63 -9.20 -9.87
N GLU A 367 -16.87 -8.72 -9.64
CA GLU A 367 -17.23 -7.35 -10.00
C GLU A 367 -16.53 -6.37 -9.04
N LEU A 368 -15.88 -5.35 -9.59
CA LEU A 368 -15.27 -4.32 -8.76
C LEU A 368 -16.33 -3.33 -8.29
N GLU A 369 -16.43 -3.18 -6.98
CA GLU A 369 -17.31 -2.20 -6.33
C GLU A 369 -16.54 -0.92 -6.00
N LEU A 370 -17.22 0.23 -6.09
CA LEU A 370 -16.67 1.50 -5.62
C LEU A 370 -16.46 1.45 -4.10
N ILE A 371 -15.21 1.55 -3.67
CA ILE A 371 -14.84 1.63 -2.26
C ILE A 371 -15.04 3.07 -1.79
N LYS A 372 -16.22 3.35 -1.23
CA LYS A 372 -16.50 4.66 -0.61
C LYS A 372 -15.60 4.86 0.62
N ARG A 373 -15.02 6.06 0.77
CA ARG A 373 -14.16 6.45 1.92
C ARG A 373 -14.80 6.13 3.27
N GLU A 374 -16.11 6.34 3.41
CA GLU A 374 -16.84 6.02 4.65
C GLU A 374 -16.83 4.51 4.95
N ARG A 375 -17.10 3.66 3.95
CA ARG A 375 -17.05 2.20 4.08
C ARG A 375 -15.64 1.72 4.44
N PHE A 376 -14.61 2.34 3.85
CA PHE A 376 -13.22 2.09 4.22
C PHE A 376 -12.93 2.43 5.69
N ARG A 377 -13.30 3.63 6.14
CA ARG A 377 -13.09 4.08 7.53
C ARG A 377 -13.80 3.16 8.53
N ILE A 378 -15.01 2.72 8.20
CA ILE A 378 -15.77 1.73 8.98
C ILE A 378 -15.00 0.42 9.07
N LYS A 379 -14.55 -0.16 7.95
CA LYS A 379 -13.83 -1.44 7.95
C LYS A 379 -12.49 -1.36 8.70
N GLN A 380 -11.77 -0.25 8.55
CA GLN A 380 -10.50 -0.01 9.25
C GLN A 380 -10.71 0.05 10.77
N LEU A 381 -11.72 0.81 11.24
CA LEU A 381 -12.07 0.89 12.65
C LEU A 381 -12.59 -0.45 13.18
N ALA A 382 -13.41 -1.17 12.41
CA ALA A 382 -14.00 -2.44 12.83
C ALA A 382 -12.94 -3.51 13.15
N ASN A 383 -11.85 -3.54 12.37
CA ASN A 383 -10.73 -4.45 12.52
C ASN A 383 -9.75 -4.07 13.65
N LYS A 384 -9.82 -2.86 14.21
CA LYS A 384 -8.98 -2.48 15.35
C LYS A 384 -9.40 -3.25 16.60
N LYS A 385 -8.41 -3.57 17.45
CA LYS A 385 -8.66 -4.07 18.81
C LYS A 385 -9.06 -2.90 19.71
N PHE A 386 -9.93 -3.17 20.67
CA PHE A 386 -10.15 -2.21 21.75
C PHE A 386 -8.86 -2.01 22.54
N GLY A 387 -8.62 -0.77 22.97
CA GLY A 387 -7.44 -0.33 23.71
C GLY A 387 -7.82 0.38 25.00
N LYS A 388 -6.99 1.35 25.42
CA LYS A 388 -7.19 2.11 26.67
C LYS A 388 -8.11 3.33 26.50
N ASP A 389 -8.13 3.93 25.32
CA ASP A 389 -8.91 5.14 25.06
C ASP A 389 -10.40 4.82 24.80
N LEU A 390 -11.28 5.32 25.67
CA LEU A 390 -12.71 5.03 25.64
C LEU A 390 -13.38 5.56 24.37
N LYS A 391 -12.99 6.77 23.94
CA LYS A 391 -13.54 7.40 22.72
C LYS A 391 -13.24 6.57 21.48
N THR A 392 -11.98 6.15 21.32
CA THR A 392 -11.57 5.24 20.24
C THR A 392 -12.32 3.91 20.33
N ASN A 393 -12.50 3.35 21.54
CA ASN A 393 -13.25 2.12 21.71
C ASN A 393 -14.73 2.27 21.30
N TRP A 394 -15.35 3.41 21.58
CA TRP A 394 -16.72 3.67 21.13
C TRP A 394 -16.82 3.72 19.60
N GLU A 395 -15.89 4.42 18.94
CA GLU A 395 -15.82 4.46 17.47
C GLU A 395 -15.64 3.06 16.86
N ILE A 396 -14.77 2.23 17.45
CA ILE A 396 -14.58 0.83 17.02
C ILE A 396 -15.88 0.03 17.18
N ALA A 397 -16.60 0.20 18.29
CA ALA A 397 -17.85 -0.52 18.53
C ALA A 397 -18.94 -0.15 17.51
N GLN A 398 -19.06 1.15 17.20
CA GLN A 398 -19.95 1.64 16.15
C GLN A 398 -19.58 1.08 14.78
N ALA A 399 -18.29 1.12 14.44
CA ALA A 399 -17.77 0.61 13.18
C ALA A 399 -18.03 -0.89 13.01
N ARG A 400 -17.81 -1.71 14.05
CA ARG A 400 -18.09 -3.17 14.02
C ARG A 400 -19.56 -3.50 13.78
N VAL A 401 -20.48 -2.68 14.28
CA VAL A 401 -21.92 -2.88 14.01
C VAL A 401 -22.28 -2.48 12.60
N LYS A 402 -21.77 -1.34 12.12
CA LYS A 402 -21.97 -0.90 10.73
C LYS A 402 -21.40 -1.92 9.73
N ASP A 403 -20.21 -2.46 9.99
CA ASP A 403 -19.56 -3.47 9.14
C ASP A 403 -20.30 -4.82 9.16
N ALA A 404 -20.73 -5.29 10.34
CA ALA A 404 -21.46 -6.55 10.46
C ALA A 404 -22.92 -6.46 9.98
N GLY A 405 -23.46 -5.25 9.76
CA GLY A 405 -24.87 -5.00 9.44
C GLY A 405 -25.85 -5.37 10.56
N LYS A 406 -25.37 -5.71 11.77
CA LYS A 406 -26.21 -6.15 12.89
C LYS A 406 -25.58 -5.90 14.27
N GLY A 407 -26.44 -5.79 15.28
CA GLY A 407 -26.08 -5.62 16.69
C GLY A 407 -26.19 -4.18 17.19
N LYS A 408 -25.80 -3.96 18.45
CA LYS A 408 -25.84 -2.64 19.10
C LYS A 408 -24.43 -2.24 19.58
N PRO A 409 -23.91 -1.05 19.21
CA PRO A 409 -22.55 -0.65 19.56
C PRO A 409 -22.29 -0.67 21.07
N LEU A 410 -23.26 -0.19 21.85
CA LEU A 410 -23.19 -0.13 23.31
C LEU A 410 -22.90 -1.50 23.94
N TYR A 411 -23.57 -2.54 23.45
CA TYR A 411 -23.38 -3.91 23.96
C TYR A 411 -22.01 -4.47 23.59
N LYS A 412 -21.49 -4.18 22.40
CA LYS A 412 -20.13 -4.58 22.01
C LYS A 412 -19.07 -3.88 22.86
N LEU A 413 -19.27 -2.60 23.17
CA LEU A 413 -18.37 -1.82 24.03
C LEU A 413 -18.38 -2.35 25.46
N ILE A 414 -19.57 -2.49 26.06
CA ILE A 414 -19.75 -2.99 27.43
C ILE A 414 -19.20 -4.41 27.58
N TYR A 415 -19.40 -5.29 26.58
CA TYR A 415 -18.82 -6.64 26.56
C TYR A 415 -17.30 -6.66 26.76
N PHE A 416 -16.57 -5.66 26.25
CA PHE A 416 -15.13 -5.57 26.45
C PHE A 416 -14.77 -5.21 27.89
N TYR A 417 -15.45 -4.22 28.46
CA TYR A 417 -15.18 -3.72 29.82
C TYR A 417 -15.79 -4.60 30.93
N LEU A 418 -16.66 -5.53 30.59
CA LEU A 418 -17.22 -6.51 31.51
C LEU A 418 -16.17 -7.41 32.17
N LYS A 419 -14.99 -7.56 31.57
CA LYS A 419 -13.91 -8.40 32.11
C LYS A 419 -13.14 -7.77 33.28
N THR A 420 -13.41 -6.50 33.59
CA THR A 420 -12.59 -5.72 34.53
C THR A 420 -13.42 -4.93 35.54
N ASP A 421 -14.72 -5.23 35.68
CA ASP A 421 -15.70 -4.49 36.51
C ASP A 421 -15.70 -2.95 36.31
N TRP A 422 -15.10 -2.50 35.20
CA TRP A 422 -14.84 -1.09 34.92
C TRP A 422 -16.12 -0.29 34.63
N VAL A 423 -17.16 -0.96 34.15
CA VAL A 423 -18.44 -0.33 33.79
C VAL A 423 -19.17 0.22 35.02
N GLU A 424 -19.09 -0.45 36.17
CA GLU A 424 -19.78 -0.02 37.40
C GLU A 424 -19.16 1.26 37.97
N THR A 425 -17.85 1.45 37.78
CA THR A 425 -17.09 2.59 38.31
C THR A 425 -16.95 3.77 37.35
N ASN A 426 -17.30 3.60 36.06
CA ASN A 426 -17.09 4.60 35.00
C ASN A 426 -18.35 4.86 34.16
N VAL A 427 -19.55 4.73 34.74
CA VAL A 427 -20.82 4.89 34.03
C VAL A 427 -21.00 6.32 33.46
N ASN A 428 -20.53 7.33 34.18
CA ASN A 428 -20.64 8.73 33.78
C ASN A 428 -19.79 9.03 32.54
N GLU A 429 -18.55 8.53 32.51
CA GLU A 429 -17.67 8.66 31.34
C GLU A 429 -18.22 7.91 30.12
N LEU A 430 -18.82 6.72 30.35
CA LEU A 430 -19.52 5.98 29.31
C LEU A 430 -20.71 6.78 28.76
N ALA A 431 -21.50 7.41 29.63
CA ALA A 431 -22.65 8.21 29.22
C ALA A 431 -22.22 9.40 28.36
N GLU A 432 -21.17 10.11 28.77
CA GLU A 432 -20.61 11.25 28.05
C GLU A 432 -20.08 10.85 26.66
N VAL A 433 -19.26 9.79 26.58
CA VAL A 433 -18.65 9.37 25.31
C VAL A 433 -19.67 8.74 24.36
N THR A 434 -20.62 7.97 24.89
CA THR A 434 -21.59 7.24 24.05
C THR A 434 -22.85 8.04 23.72
N GLY A 435 -23.13 9.12 24.46
CA GLY A 435 -24.39 9.85 24.42
C GLY A 435 -25.58 9.04 24.92
N LYS A 436 -25.33 7.99 25.72
CA LYS A 436 -26.37 7.08 26.26
C LYS A 436 -26.67 7.41 27.72
N SER A 437 -27.93 7.25 28.11
CA SER A 437 -28.30 7.42 29.52
C SER A 437 -27.66 6.34 30.40
N GLU A 438 -27.36 6.66 31.65
CA GLU A 438 -26.86 5.70 32.63
C GLU A 438 -27.78 4.47 32.73
N LYS A 439 -29.10 4.69 32.67
CA LYS A 439 -30.10 3.61 32.66
C LYS A 439 -29.92 2.65 31.48
N GLU A 440 -29.66 3.16 30.27
CA GLU A 440 -29.36 2.32 29.10
C GLU A 440 -28.06 1.51 29.29
N ILE A 441 -27.03 2.15 29.85
CA ILE A 441 -25.73 1.51 30.11
C ILE A 441 -25.87 0.37 31.12
N TYR A 442 -26.50 0.62 32.28
CA TYR A 442 -26.76 -0.40 33.29
C TYR A 442 -27.64 -1.53 32.76
N SER A 443 -28.66 -1.21 31.96
CA SER A 443 -29.53 -2.23 31.34
C SER A 443 -28.73 -3.15 30.43
N ALA A 444 -27.84 -2.60 29.59
CA ALA A 444 -26.98 -3.38 28.72
C ALA A 444 -25.94 -4.20 29.50
N TYR A 445 -25.36 -3.63 30.54
CA TYR A 445 -24.40 -4.29 31.44
C TYR A 445 -25.03 -5.49 32.16
N ASN A 446 -26.17 -5.29 32.81
CA ASN A 446 -26.87 -6.34 33.55
C ASN A 446 -27.35 -7.47 32.62
N TRP A 447 -27.84 -7.12 31.43
CA TRP A 447 -28.23 -8.10 30.42
C TRP A 447 -27.05 -8.99 30.00
N LEU A 448 -25.88 -8.38 29.74
CA LEU A 448 -24.67 -9.11 29.37
C LEU A 448 -24.10 -9.96 30.53
N LYS A 449 -24.10 -9.44 31.77
CA LYS A 449 -23.71 -10.22 32.97
C LYS A 449 -24.56 -11.49 33.10
N LYS A 450 -25.87 -11.38 32.88
CA LYS A 450 -26.81 -12.53 32.95
C LYS A 450 -26.54 -13.55 31.84
N LYS A 451 -26.25 -13.09 30.63
CA LYS A 451 -25.97 -13.91 29.43
C LYS A 451 -24.64 -14.67 29.46
N LEU A 452 -23.69 -14.28 30.33
CA LEU A 452 -22.37 -14.91 30.46
C LEU A 452 -22.24 -15.85 31.67
N ARG A 453 -23.22 -15.83 32.59
CA ARG A 453 -23.27 -16.72 33.77
C ARG A 453 -24.06 -18.01 33.53
N GLY A 454 -24.75 -18.11 32.39
CA GLY A 454 -25.39 -19.34 31.90
C GLY A 454 -24.91 -19.62 30.50
#